data_AF-A0A073KBG7-F1
#
_entry.id   AF-A0A073KBG7-F1
#
_cell.length_a   1.000
_cell.length_b   1.000
_cell.length_c   1.000
_cell.angle_alpha   90.00
_cell.angle_beta   90.00
_cell.angle_gamma   90.00
#
_symmetry.space_group_name_H-M   'P 1'
#
loop_
_entity.id
_entity.type
_entity.pdbx_description
1 polymer ?
#
loop_
_entity_poly.entity_id
_entity_poly.type
_entity_poly.pdbx_seq_one_letter_code
_entity_poly.pdbx_strand_id
1 'polypeptide(L)' 'MNKVYIIKFQMILPNGSIDKETKTKYFEDKGEFIKEYLKLKKAWYTLDLTVYKVDKVTEFDIDSILDF' A
#
# COMPACT_ATOMS: atom_id res chain seq x y z
N MET A 1 18.12 10.49 -6.60
CA MET A 1 17.47 9.79 -5.47
C MET A 1 16.69 8.62 -6.04
N ASN A 2 16.96 7.41 -5.58
CA ASN A 2 16.13 6.25 -5.93
C ASN A 2 14.73 6.50 -5.38
N LYS A 3 13.71 6.38 -6.23
CA LYS A 3 12.31 6.52 -5.80
C LYS A 3 11.96 5.28 -4.98
N VAL A 4 11.59 5.47 -3.72
CA VAL A 4 11.12 4.37 -2.86
C VAL A 4 9.59 4.40 -2.84
N TYR A 5 8.97 3.27 -3.18
CA TYR A 5 7.55 3.04 -3.00
C TYR A 5 7.31 2.34 -1.66
N ILE A 6 6.26 2.74 -0.96
CA ILE A 6 5.93 2.22 0.38
C ILE A 6 4.48 1.77 0.37
N ILE A 7 4.22 0.59 0.93
CA ILE A 7 2.88 0.13 1.28
C ILE A 7 2.82 0.04 2.80
N LYS A 8 1.91 0.80 3.42
CA LYS A 8 1.50 0.62 4.81
C LYS A 8 0.16 -0.09 4.83
N PHE A 9 0.00 -1.03 5.75
CA PHE A 9 -1.28 -1.69 5.94
C PHE A 9 -1.50 -2.18 7.36
N GLN A 10 -2.77 -2.22 7.74
CA GLN A 10 -3.26 -2.70 9.02
C GLN A 10 -4.37 -3.72 8.78
N MET A 11 -4.56 -4.65 9.73
CA MET A 11 -5.66 -5.60 9.64
C MET A 11 -6.97 -4.95 10.10
N ILE A 12 -8.03 -5.17 9.34
CA ILE A 12 -9.40 -4.89 9.75
C ILE A 12 -9.91 -6.15 10.47
N LEU A 13 -10.22 -6.01 11.75
CA LEU A 13 -10.71 -7.09 12.59
C LEU A 13 -12.20 -7.38 12.31
N PRO A 14 -12.74 -8.56 12.68
CA PRO A 14 -14.13 -8.92 12.40
C PRO A 14 -15.18 -7.96 12.98
N ASN A 15 -14.81 -7.19 14.02
CA ASN A 15 -15.65 -6.17 14.62
C ASN A 15 -15.56 -4.80 13.91
N GLY A 16 -14.85 -4.71 12.78
CA GLY A 16 -14.63 -3.49 12.00
C GLY A 16 -13.56 -2.55 12.56
N SER A 17 -12.91 -2.89 13.69
CA SER A 17 -11.81 -2.09 14.22
C SER A 17 -10.49 -2.37 13.48
N ILE A 18 -9.62 -1.38 13.40
CA ILE A 18 -8.29 -1.51 12.80
C ILE A 18 -7.31 -1.95 13.88
N ASP A 19 -6.53 -2.99 13.57
CA ASP A 19 -5.47 -3.47 14.43
C ASP A 19 -4.37 -2.42 14.62
N LYS A 20 -3.77 -2.35 15.81
CA LYS A 20 -2.76 -1.34 16.14
C LYS A 20 -1.43 -1.58 15.44
N GLU A 21 -1.18 -2.80 14.97
CA GLU A 21 0.04 -3.14 14.25
C GLU A 21 -0.01 -2.63 12.81
N THR A 22 0.81 -1.61 12.49
CA THR A 22 1.04 -1.18 11.11
C THR A 22 2.20 -1.95 10.51
N LYS A 23 1.93 -2.69 9.44
CA LYS A 23 2.96 -3.32 8.62
C LYS A 23 3.38 -2.38 7.51
N THR A 24 4.68 -2.27 7.29
CA THR A 24 5.25 -1.39 6.26
C THR A 24 6.18 -2.20 5.35
N LYS A 25 6.01 -2.07 4.04
CA LYS A 25 6.88 -2.65 3.01
C LYS A 25 7.47 -1.54 2.13
N TYR A 26 8.73 -1.69 1.76
CA TYR A 26 9.49 -0.74 0.94
C TYR A 26 9.92 -1.42 -0.36
N PHE A 27 9.86 -0.69 -1.47
CA PHE A 27 10.20 -1.18 -2.79
C PHE A 27 10.98 -0.12 -3.55
N GLU A 28 12.07 -0.49 -4.19
CA GLU A 28 12.78 0.39 -5.14
C GLU A 28 12.32 0.16 -6.58
N ASP A 29 11.89 -1.08 -6.89
CA ASP A 29 11.32 -1.43 -8.18
C ASP A 29 9.79 -1.19 -8.22
N LYS A 30 9.34 -0.52 -9.29
CA LYS A 30 7.92 -0.20 -9.48
C LYS A 30 7.08 -1.45 -9.81
N GLY A 31 7.65 -2.42 -10.52
CA GLY A 31 6.96 -3.64 -10.91
C GLY A 31 6.66 -4.54 -9.70
N GLU A 32 7.67 -4.76 -8.84
CA GLU A 32 7.51 -5.49 -7.59
C GLU A 32 6.49 -4.82 -6.66
N PHE A 33 6.55 -3.49 -6.55
CA PHE A 33 5.58 -2.69 -5.82
C PHE A 33 4.15 -2.92 -6.30
N ILE A 34 3.88 -2.78 -7.61
CA ILE A 34 2.54 -2.96 -8.18
C ILE A 34 2.05 -4.38 -7.93
N LYS A 35 2.91 -5.39 -8.11
CA LYS A 35 2.56 -6.79 -7.90
C LYS A 35 2.14 -7.06 -6.45
N GLU A 36 2.88 -6.53 -5.47
CA GLU A 36 2.54 -6.72 -4.06
C GLU A 36 1.30 -5.90 -3.67
N TYR A 37 1.15 -4.66 -4.18
CA TYR A 37 -0.05 -3.86 -3.97
C TYR A 37 -1.31 -4.59 -4.46
N LEU A 38 -1.31 -5.10 -5.71
CA LEU A 38 -2.45 -5.81 -6.27
C LEU A 38 -2.79 -7.07 -5.47
N LYS A 39 -1.78 -7.77 -4.95
CA LYS A 39 -1.98 -8.92 -4.05
C LYS A 39 -2.68 -8.52 -2.75
N LEU A 40 -2.23 -7.44 -2.11
CA LEU A 40 -2.84 -6.94 -0.86
C LEU A 40 -4.24 -6.35 -1.11
N LYS A 41 -4.43 -5.64 -2.23
CA LYS A 41 -5.73 -5.07 -2.63
C LYS A 41 -6.81 -6.15 -2.82
N LYS A 42 -6.45 -7.36 -3.26
CA LYS A 42 -7.41 -8.48 -3.31
C LYS A 42 -7.98 -8.85 -1.94
N ALA A 43 -7.29 -8.49 -0.86
CA ALA A 43 -7.74 -8.65 0.52
C ALA A 43 -8.26 -7.34 1.14
N TRP A 44 -8.85 -6.44 0.33
CA TRP A 44 -9.37 -5.13 0.76
C TRP A 44 -10.38 -5.20 1.93
N TYR A 45 -11.09 -6.31 2.09
CA TYR A 45 -12.08 -6.49 3.15
C TYR A 45 -11.46 -6.82 4.52
N THR A 46 -10.18 -7.19 4.57
CA THR A 46 -9.43 -7.45 5.81
C THR A 46 -8.22 -6.56 6.00
N LEU A 47 -7.90 -5.68 5.04
CA LEU A 47 -6.72 -4.83 5.08
C LEU A 47 -7.10 -3.38 4.80
N ASP A 48 -6.69 -2.51 5.70
CA ASP A 48 -6.63 -1.07 5.45
C ASP A 48 -5.25 -0.76 4.84
N LEU A 49 -5.21 -0.07 3.69
CA LEU A 49 -4.04 0.06 2.83
C LEU A 49 -3.76 1.53 2.52
N THR A 50 -2.52 1.97 2.70
CA THR A 50 -2.05 3.30 2.30
C THR A 50 -0.72 3.19 1.56
N VAL A 51 -0.55 3.94 0.48
CA VAL A 51 0.66 3.86 -0.36
C VAL A 51 1.33 5.22 -0.50
N TYR A 52 2.67 5.21 -0.47
CA TYR A 52 3.50 6.42 -0.51
C TYR A 52 4.62 6.31 -1.52
N LYS A 53 4.95 7.43 -2.17
CA LYS A 53 6.07 7.52 -3.09
C LYS A 53 7.06 8.55 -2.56
N VAL A 54 8.29 8.12 -2.32
CA VAL A 54 9.34 8.91 -1.72
C VAL A 54 10.19 9.56 -2.81
N ASP A 55 9.56 10.47 -3.55
CA ASP A 55 10.20 11.63 -4.15
C ASP A 55 10.03 12.86 -3.21
N LYS A 56 8.95 12.90 -2.43
CA LYS A 56 8.63 13.93 -1.40
C LYS A 56 7.81 13.44 -0.18
N VAL A 57 7.65 12.13 0.03
CA VAL A 57 6.73 11.54 1.05
C VAL A 57 5.32 12.10 0.88
N THR A 58 4.78 12.01 -0.32
CA THR A 58 3.37 12.30 -0.59
C THR A 58 2.62 10.98 -0.64
N GLU A 59 1.48 10.91 0.04
CA GLU A 59 0.49 9.89 -0.21
C GLU A 59 0.05 9.99 -1.68
N PHE A 60 -0.15 8.86 -2.33
CA PHE A 60 -0.56 8.84 -3.73
C PHE A 60 -1.61 7.76 -3.96
N ASP A 61 -2.54 8.03 -4.85
CA ASP A 61 -3.53 7.06 -5.26
C ASP A 61 -2.99 6.24 -6.45
N ILE A 62 -2.88 4.93 -6.26
CA ILE A 62 -2.50 4.00 -7.34
C ILE A 62 -3.65 3.79 -8.32
N ASP A 63 -4.90 3.86 -7.88
CA ASP A 63 -6.03 3.47 -8.72
C ASP A 63 -6.17 4.41 -9.90
N SER A 64 -5.94 5.70 -9.66
CA SER A 64 -5.79 6.73 -10.69
C SER A 64 -4.65 6.48 -11.71
N ILE A 65 -3.71 5.57 -11.43
CA ILE A 65 -2.58 5.22 -12.32
C ILE A 65 -2.84 3.90 -13.08
N LEU A 66 -3.72 3.05 -12.55
CA LEU A 66 -4.05 1.75 -13.12
C LEU A 66 -5.27 1.78 -14.04
N ASP A 67 -6.04 2.87 -14.05
CA ASP A 67 -7.02 3.13 -15.10
C ASP A 67 -6.28 3.33 -16.43
N PHE A 68 -6.33 2.31 -17.29
CA PHE A 68 -5.83 2.29 -18.66
C PHE A 68 -6.99 2.26 -19.66
#